data_AF-A0A7S2HZE9-F1
#
_entry.id   AF-A0A7S2HZE9-F1
#
_cell.length_a   1.000
_cell.length_b   1.000
_cell.length_c   1.000
_cell.angle_alpha   90.00
_cell.angle_beta   90.00
_cell.angle_gamma   90.00
#
_symmetry.space_group_name_H-M   'P 1'
#
loop_
_entity.id
_entity.type
_entity.pdbx_description
1 polymer ?
#
loop_
_entity_poly.entity_id
_entity_poly.type
_entity_poly.pdbx_seq_one_letter_code
_entity_poly.pdbx_strand_id
1 'polypeptide(L)'
;KAASHSSIHVCGIVIEALPVLIMPESDLSIRLLPVLQSKAIVPFSLVGLSQSAGGQGDCGVDFHEFENFREHILSEALVACYKSSRVYFLESCATAIEEFCNAAPTPHIPFQLEAALFCVGSVAMDASKRALLVNATPAAQAAAAKASSLRRGENTNIDIAEDSKCHNEQLVRCTESLAKNPTSATSNPFSLAQMCRFIGKYANFYSKSPTPGLLDKGAELSLNSFNLAFSTFLDEKASGFMDEMSISPFAEAATALRNILSRSPAHFAKPQALSVLGSGWEKLYSSAGSTERINIEDREAICSGICRVLAALPPDQWSTSVSALARPTIECLEIVTKKADDALIATRRATSSSDDFATLMSVLTRMANEIRLL
;
A
#
# COMPACT_ATOMS: atom_id res chain seq x y z
N LYS A 1 -3.55 17.68 -25.81
CA LYS A 1 -3.82 16.81 -26.98
C LYS A 1 -2.86 15.63 -27.01
N ALA A 2 -1.55 15.82 -27.18
CA ALA A 2 -0.59 14.71 -27.19
C ALA A 2 -0.56 13.91 -25.87
N ALA A 3 -0.61 14.58 -24.70
CA ALA A 3 -0.75 13.91 -23.40
C ALA A 3 -2.03 13.05 -23.27
N SER A 4 -3.05 13.27 -24.10
CA SER A 4 -4.30 12.52 -24.10
C SER A 4 -4.25 11.27 -24.99
N HIS A 5 -3.18 11.07 -25.76
CA HIS A 5 -3.03 9.96 -26.71
C HIS A 5 -3.13 8.58 -26.03
N SER A 6 -3.72 7.58 -26.69
CA SER A 6 -3.96 6.24 -26.12
C SER A 6 -2.67 5.47 -25.81
N SER A 7 -1.69 5.52 -26.72
CA SER A 7 -0.36 4.91 -26.52
C SER A 7 0.48 5.65 -25.46
N ILE A 8 1.02 4.89 -24.50
CA ILE A 8 1.91 5.43 -23.45
C ILE A 8 3.26 5.89 -24.00
N HIS A 9 3.75 5.33 -25.11
CA HIS A 9 4.99 5.83 -25.72
C HIS A 9 4.80 7.25 -26.27
N VAL A 10 3.62 7.54 -26.84
CA VAL A 10 3.33 8.86 -27.40
C VAL A 10 3.01 9.87 -26.30
N CYS A 11 2.12 9.51 -25.37
CA CYS A 11 1.79 10.44 -24.29
C CYS A 11 2.96 10.60 -23.30
N GLY A 12 3.77 9.56 -23.09
CA GLY A 12 4.94 9.55 -22.21
C GLY A 12 5.97 10.60 -22.56
N ILE A 13 6.35 10.72 -23.84
CA ILE A 13 7.29 11.77 -24.32
C ILE A 13 6.83 13.16 -23.88
N VAL A 14 5.52 13.43 -23.98
CA VAL A 14 4.98 14.75 -23.63
C VAL A 14 4.82 14.91 -22.13
N ILE A 15 4.40 13.86 -21.42
CA ILE A 15 4.21 13.88 -19.96
C ILE A 15 5.55 14.10 -19.24
N GLU A 16 6.63 13.50 -19.73
CA GLU A 16 7.99 13.68 -19.19
C GLU A 16 8.44 15.14 -19.21
N ALA A 17 8.02 15.92 -20.21
CA ALA A 17 8.33 17.35 -20.29
C ALA A 17 7.44 18.24 -19.40
N LEU A 18 6.29 17.74 -18.92
CA LEU A 18 5.30 18.54 -18.19
C LEU A 18 5.82 19.13 -16.87
N PRO A 19 6.62 18.46 -16.04
CA PRO A 19 7.11 19.04 -14.79
C PRO A 19 7.85 20.37 -14.96
N VAL A 20 8.52 20.57 -16.11
CA VAL A 20 9.22 21.82 -16.45
C VAL A 20 8.26 22.89 -16.98
N LEU A 21 7.16 22.47 -17.62
CA LEU A 21 6.19 23.38 -18.23
C LEU A 21 5.09 23.83 -17.26
N ILE A 22 4.83 23.05 -16.21
CA ILE A 22 3.87 23.38 -15.16
C ILE A 22 4.50 24.44 -14.25
N MET A 23 4.35 25.69 -14.66
CA MET A 23 4.74 26.84 -13.85
C MET A 23 3.74 27.05 -12.70
N PRO A 24 4.19 27.54 -11.54
CA PRO A 24 3.28 28.02 -10.50
C PRO A 24 2.26 29.00 -11.10
N GLU A 25 1.01 28.92 -10.65
CA GLU A 25 -0.09 29.82 -11.06
C GLU A 25 -0.58 29.67 -12.50
N SER A 26 -0.03 28.70 -13.25
CA SER A 26 -0.61 28.33 -14.54
C SER A 26 -1.87 27.47 -14.35
N ASP A 27 -2.96 27.86 -15.01
CA ASP A 27 -4.15 27.01 -15.17
C ASP A 27 -3.86 25.68 -15.91
N LEU A 28 -2.66 25.54 -16.48
CA LEU A 28 -2.23 24.33 -17.16
C LEU A 28 -2.32 23.11 -16.24
N SER A 29 -1.96 23.21 -14.95
CA SER A 29 -2.06 22.08 -14.03
C SER A 29 -3.51 21.63 -13.80
N ILE A 30 -4.44 22.58 -13.73
CA ILE A 30 -5.88 22.32 -13.54
C ILE A 30 -6.43 21.62 -14.79
N ARG A 31 -6.05 22.10 -15.99
CA ARG A 31 -6.50 21.53 -17.26
C ARG A 31 -5.90 20.16 -17.57
N LEU A 32 -4.66 19.92 -17.13
CA LEU A 32 -3.97 18.65 -17.37
C LEU A 32 -4.37 17.57 -16.37
N LEU A 33 -4.75 17.94 -15.14
CA LEU A 33 -4.99 16.97 -14.07
C LEU A 33 -5.98 15.85 -14.48
N PRO A 34 -7.17 16.14 -15.08
CA PRO A 34 -8.08 15.08 -15.50
C PRO A 34 -7.47 14.14 -16.56
N VAL A 35 -6.63 14.68 -17.45
CA VAL A 35 -5.92 13.89 -18.46
C VAL A 35 -4.92 12.97 -17.77
N LEU A 36 -4.10 13.48 -16.85
CA LEU A 36 -3.09 12.70 -16.13
C LEU A 36 -3.74 11.62 -15.25
N GLN A 37 -4.80 11.96 -14.51
CA GLN A 37 -5.55 11.00 -13.71
C GLN A 37 -6.14 9.88 -14.58
N SER A 38 -6.66 10.19 -15.77
CA SER A 38 -7.15 9.15 -16.70
C SER A 38 -6.04 8.21 -17.19
N LYS A 39 -4.78 8.68 -17.24
CA LYS A 39 -3.62 7.86 -17.63
C LYS A 39 -3.09 6.98 -16.50
N ALA A 40 -3.53 7.22 -15.26
CA ALA A 40 -3.22 6.34 -14.14
C ALA A 40 -4.09 5.07 -14.15
N ILE A 41 -5.20 5.04 -14.89
CA ILE A 41 -6.09 3.87 -14.95
C ILE A 41 -5.40 2.73 -15.70
N VAL A 42 -5.27 1.58 -15.04
CA VAL A 42 -4.79 0.34 -15.67
C VAL A 42 -5.67 -0.01 -16.88
N PRO A 43 -5.10 -0.10 -18.10
CA PRO A 43 -5.86 -0.52 -19.28
C PRO A 43 -6.33 -1.96 -19.17
N PHE A 44 -7.58 -2.22 -19.56
CA PHE A 44 -8.17 -3.58 -19.57
C PHE A 44 -7.41 -4.59 -20.42
N SER A 45 -6.75 -4.11 -21.47
CA SER A 45 -5.90 -4.93 -22.34
C SER A 45 -4.70 -5.55 -21.62
N LEU A 46 -4.28 -4.96 -20.48
CA LEU A 46 -3.12 -5.41 -19.71
C LEU A 46 -3.47 -6.31 -18.52
N VAL A 47 -4.74 -6.67 -18.32
CA VAL A 47 -5.22 -7.33 -17.09
C VAL A 47 -5.77 -8.73 -17.39
N GLY A 48 -5.23 -9.41 -18.40
CA GLY A 48 -5.59 -10.80 -18.77
C GLY A 48 -7.05 -11.07 -19.21
N LEU A 49 -7.98 -10.13 -19.04
CA LEU A 49 -9.41 -10.30 -19.36
C LEU A 49 -9.72 -10.32 -20.86
N SER A 50 -8.72 -10.08 -21.71
CA SER A 50 -8.88 -9.96 -23.17
C SER A 50 -8.18 -11.07 -23.97
N GLN A 51 -7.69 -12.13 -23.32
CA GLN A 51 -7.02 -13.24 -24.02
C GLN A 51 -7.96 -14.10 -24.90
N SER A 52 -9.27 -13.90 -24.79
CA SER A 52 -10.27 -14.59 -25.62
C SER A 52 -10.75 -13.73 -26.79
N ALA A 53 -9.86 -13.49 -27.76
CA ALA A 53 -10.17 -13.46 -29.21
C ALA A 53 -9.13 -12.64 -29.99
N GLY A 54 -8.03 -13.26 -30.43
CA GLY A 54 -7.32 -12.96 -31.70
C GLY A 54 -6.93 -11.51 -32.04
N GLY A 55 -7.02 -10.56 -31.10
CA GLY A 55 -6.71 -9.15 -31.32
C GLY A 55 -5.22 -8.95 -31.20
N GLN A 56 -4.57 -8.57 -32.31
CA GLN A 56 -3.32 -7.82 -32.27
C GLN A 56 -3.40 -6.78 -31.15
N GLY A 57 -2.59 -6.95 -30.10
CA GLY A 57 -2.46 -5.97 -29.03
C GLY A 57 -2.01 -4.66 -29.63
N ASP A 58 -2.93 -3.70 -29.74
CA ASP A 58 -2.81 -2.48 -30.56
C ASP A 58 -1.80 -1.45 -30.00
N CYS A 59 -0.89 -1.88 -29.11
CA CYS A 59 0.12 -1.01 -28.54
C CYS A 59 1.44 -1.68 -28.10
N GLY A 60 1.60 -3.01 -28.14
CA GLY A 60 2.89 -3.66 -27.83
C GLY A 60 3.47 -3.43 -26.42
N VAL A 61 2.72 -2.78 -25.53
CA VAL A 61 3.10 -2.43 -24.16
C VAL A 61 2.67 -3.58 -23.25
N ASP A 62 3.60 -4.05 -22.41
CA ASP A 62 3.28 -5.00 -21.34
C ASP A 62 2.94 -4.29 -20.01
N PHE A 63 2.49 -5.05 -19.02
CA PHE A 63 2.11 -4.50 -17.72
C PHE A 63 3.30 -3.81 -17.01
N HIS A 64 4.51 -4.38 -17.15
CA HIS A 64 5.70 -3.85 -16.49
C HIS A 64 6.11 -2.49 -17.07
N GLU A 65 6.03 -2.33 -18.39
CA GLU A 65 6.29 -1.06 -19.04
C GLU A 65 5.26 0.00 -18.64
N PHE A 66 3.98 -0.38 -18.55
CA PHE A 66 2.93 0.52 -18.07
C PHE A 66 3.16 0.96 -16.62
N GLU A 67 3.55 0.03 -15.74
CA GLU A 67 3.88 0.35 -14.36
C GLU A 67 5.08 1.31 -14.28
N ASN A 68 6.14 1.04 -15.05
CA ASN A 68 7.31 1.89 -15.08
C ASN A 68 6.97 3.32 -15.53
N PHE A 69 6.12 3.44 -16.56
CA PHE A 69 5.56 4.73 -16.98
C PHE A 69 4.78 5.41 -15.84
N ARG A 70 3.93 4.68 -15.11
CA ARG A 70 3.17 5.24 -13.99
C ARG A 70 4.08 5.78 -12.89
N GLU A 71 4.97 4.94 -12.38
CA GLU A 71 5.78 5.25 -11.20
C GLU A 71 6.84 6.32 -11.46
N HIS A 72 7.41 6.39 -12.67
CA HIS A 72 8.51 7.31 -12.97
C HIS A 72 8.11 8.53 -13.80
N ILE A 73 7.23 8.38 -14.80
CA ILE A 73 6.88 9.49 -15.71
C ILE A 73 5.60 10.19 -15.24
N LEU A 74 4.53 9.43 -15.02
CA LEU A 74 3.24 10.00 -14.64
C LEU A 74 3.26 10.58 -13.22
N SER A 75 3.89 9.89 -12.27
CA SER A 75 4.03 10.32 -10.88
C SER A 75 4.69 11.70 -10.76
N GLU A 76 5.76 11.95 -11.52
CA GLU A 76 6.44 13.25 -11.52
C GLU A 76 5.55 14.38 -12.05
N ALA A 77 4.80 14.12 -13.13
CA ALA A 77 3.83 15.08 -13.67
C ALA A 77 2.68 15.36 -12.68
N LEU A 78 2.18 14.33 -11.99
CA LEU A 78 1.17 14.49 -10.94
C LEU A 78 1.69 15.32 -9.77
N VAL A 79 2.93 15.08 -9.33
CA VAL A 79 3.59 15.88 -8.28
C VAL A 79 3.76 17.34 -8.72
N ALA A 80 4.07 17.60 -9.99
CA ALA A 80 4.14 18.96 -10.53
C ALA A 80 2.76 19.64 -10.53
N CYS A 81 1.71 18.94 -10.98
CA CYS A 81 0.32 19.42 -10.91
C CYS A 81 -0.08 19.76 -9.47
N TYR A 82 0.23 18.88 -8.52
CA TYR A 82 -0.03 19.12 -7.10
C TYR A 82 0.71 20.35 -6.58
N LYS A 83 2.01 20.51 -6.86
CA LYS A 83 2.77 21.69 -6.42
C LYS A 83 2.20 23.01 -6.93
N SER A 84 1.69 23.01 -8.17
CA SER A 84 1.01 24.17 -8.77
C SER A 84 -0.33 24.47 -8.08
N SER A 85 -1.21 23.47 -7.95
CA SER A 85 -2.54 23.64 -7.35
C SER A 85 -2.90 22.50 -6.39
N ARG A 86 -2.42 22.62 -5.14
CA ARG A 86 -2.52 21.55 -4.11
C ARG A 86 -3.95 21.23 -3.72
N VAL A 87 -4.70 22.27 -3.36
CA VAL A 87 -6.09 22.17 -2.90
C VAL A 87 -6.95 21.53 -3.98
N TYR A 88 -6.85 22.00 -5.23
CA TYR A 88 -7.60 21.42 -6.35
C TYR A 88 -7.21 19.96 -6.62
N PHE A 89 -5.91 19.65 -6.59
CA PHE A 89 -5.43 18.29 -6.83
C PHE A 89 -6.01 17.29 -5.83
N LEU A 90 -5.91 17.61 -4.53
CA LEU A 90 -6.41 16.74 -3.48
C LEU A 90 -7.93 16.68 -3.45
N GLU A 91 -8.62 17.80 -3.71
CA GLU A 91 -10.08 17.81 -3.84
C GLU A 91 -10.54 16.88 -4.95
N SER A 92 -9.90 16.96 -6.12
CA SER A 92 -10.19 16.09 -7.26
C SER A 92 -9.98 14.61 -6.92
N CYS A 93 -8.88 14.27 -6.22
CA CYS A 93 -8.64 12.88 -5.81
C CYS A 93 -9.64 12.42 -4.74
N ALA A 94 -9.96 13.25 -3.75
CA ALA A 94 -10.88 12.91 -2.67
C ALA A 94 -12.30 12.67 -3.19
N THR A 95 -12.79 13.56 -4.07
CA THR A 95 -14.09 13.41 -4.74
C THR A 95 -14.14 12.15 -5.59
N ALA A 96 -13.08 11.85 -6.36
CA ALA A 96 -13.02 10.61 -7.14
C ALA A 96 -13.06 9.35 -6.26
N ILE A 97 -12.30 9.33 -5.15
CA ILE A 97 -12.31 8.21 -4.19
C ILE A 97 -13.71 8.04 -3.59
N GLU A 98 -14.34 9.13 -3.14
CA GLU A 98 -15.72 9.11 -2.63
C GLU A 98 -16.71 8.55 -3.65
N GLU A 99 -16.66 9.05 -4.89
CA GLU A 99 -17.55 8.59 -5.95
C GLU A 99 -17.37 7.09 -6.23
N PHE A 100 -16.13 6.61 -6.40
CA PHE A 100 -15.88 5.20 -6.70
C PHE A 100 -16.12 4.26 -5.50
N CYS A 101 -16.06 4.76 -4.26
CA CYS A 101 -16.45 4.00 -3.07
C CYS A 101 -17.98 3.83 -2.97
N ASN A 102 -18.76 4.78 -3.51
CA ASN A 102 -20.23 4.76 -3.45
C ASN A 102 -20.89 4.31 -4.77
N ALA A 103 -20.12 4.16 -5.84
CA ALA A 103 -20.62 3.78 -7.16
C ALA A 103 -21.18 2.36 -7.19
N ALA A 104 -22.16 2.15 -8.08
CA ALA A 104 -22.67 0.81 -8.36
C ALA A 104 -21.53 -0.09 -8.88
N PRO A 105 -21.47 -1.39 -8.50
CA PRO A 105 -20.41 -2.27 -8.94
C PRO A 105 -20.38 -2.42 -10.46
N THR A 106 -19.28 -2.04 -11.08
CA THR A 106 -18.97 -2.36 -12.48
C THR A 106 -17.53 -2.89 -12.57
N PRO A 107 -17.16 -3.63 -13.63
CA PRO A 107 -15.79 -4.12 -13.81
C PRO A 107 -14.74 -3.00 -13.87
N HIS A 108 -15.15 -1.75 -14.13
CA HIS A 108 -14.26 -0.59 -14.26
C HIS A 108 -13.98 0.14 -12.95
N ILE A 109 -14.94 0.16 -12.01
CA ILE A 109 -14.81 0.93 -10.77
C ILE A 109 -13.53 0.56 -9.98
N PRO A 110 -13.15 -0.72 -9.82
CA PRO A 110 -11.94 -1.05 -9.05
C PRO A 110 -10.67 -0.41 -9.62
N PHE A 111 -10.48 -0.42 -10.95
CA PHE A 111 -9.30 0.18 -11.58
C PHE A 111 -9.33 1.71 -11.54
N GLN A 112 -10.52 2.31 -11.57
CA GLN A 112 -10.69 3.75 -11.40
C GLN A 112 -10.36 4.18 -9.96
N LEU A 113 -10.82 3.43 -8.96
CA LEU A 113 -10.48 3.65 -7.56
C LEU A 113 -8.98 3.47 -7.31
N GLU A 114 -8.39 2.41 -7.86
CA GLU A 114 -6.95 2.15 -7.82
C GLU A 114 -6.16 3.36 -8.36
N ALA A 115 -6.52 3.86 -9.54
CA ALA A 115 -5.88 5.02 -10.15
C ALA A 115 -6.01 6.29 -9.28
N ALA A 116 -7.16 6.53 -8.67
CA ALA A 116 -7.36 7.66 -7.76
C ALA A 116 -6.49 7.54 -6.51
N LEU A 117 -6.38 6.33 -5.93
CA LEU A 117 -5.52 6.03 -4.80
C LEU A 117 -4.02 6.15 -5.16
N PHE A 118 -3.64 5.81 -6.39
CA PHE A 118 -2.30 6.07 -6.92
C PHE A 118 -2.01 7.56 -7.02
N CYS A 119 -2.94 8.34 -7.57
CA CYS A 119 -2.76 9.79 -7.73
C CYS A 119 -2.54 10.49 -6.38
N VAL A 120 -3.39 10.23 -5.38
CA VAL A 120 -3.18 10.79 -4.03
C VAL A 120 -1.92 10.21 -3.36
N GLY A 121 -1.61 8.94 -3.63
CA GLY A 121 -0.41 8.27 -3.14
C GLY A 121 0.91 8.84 -3.68
N SER A 122 0.91 9.46 -4.87
CA SER A 122 2.10 10.10 -5.47
C SER A 122 2.56 11.33 -4.68
N VAL A 123 1.64 11.98 -3.96
CA VAL A 123 1.90 13.23 -3.21
C VAL A 123 1.89 13.04 -1.69
N ALA A 124 1.80 11.79 -1.22
CA ALA A 124 1.49 11.48 0.17
C ALA A 124 2.42 12.11 1.20
N MET A 125 3.73 12.21 0.91
CA MET A 125 4.69 12.83 1.82
C MET A 125 4.45 14.31 2.06
N ASP A 126 4.20 15.11 1.01
CA ASP A 126 3.94 16.55 1.17
C ASP A 126 2.51 16.77 1.70
N ALA A 127 1.53 16.03 1.16
CA ALA A 127 0.14 16.12 1.59
C ALA A 127 -0.04 15.81 3.08
N SER A 128 0.59 14.74 3.58
CA SER A 128 0.56 14.40 5.02
C SER A 128 1.18 15.48 5.88
N LYS A 129 2.35 16.02 5.47
CA LYS A 129 3.04 17.07 6.23
C LYS A 129 2.17 18.31 6.34
N ARG A 130 1.51 18.71 5.25
CA ARG A 130 0.60 19.86 5.21
C ARG A 130 -0.64 19.64 6.06
N ALA A 131 -1.30 18.50 5.95
CA ALA A 131 -2.46 18.17 6.77
C ALA A 131 -2.14 18.25 8.27
N LEU A 132 -0.93 17.85 8.68
CA LEU A 132 -0.48 17.93 10.07
C LEU A 132 -0.13 19.33 10.56
N LEU A 133 -0.05 20.34 9.68
CA LEU A 133 0.19 21.74 10.09
C LEU A 133 -1.01 22.37 10.79
N VAL A 134 -2.20 21.75 10.70
CA VAL A 134 -3.42 22.24 11.37
C VAL A 134 -3.23 22.36 12.90
N ASN A 135 -2.38 21.53 13.49
CA ASN A 135 -2.04 21.56 14.92
C ASN A 135 -0.65 22.15 15.21
N ALA A 136 0.05 22.64 14.19
CA ALA A 136 1.41 23.13 14.36
C ALA A 136 1.42 24.50 15.03
N THR A 137 2.53 24.82 15.71
CA THR A 137 2.69 26.15 16.31
C THR A 137 2.69 27.24 15.23
N PRO A 138 2.30 28.49 15.55
CA PRO A 138 2.35 29.60 14.58
C PRO A 138 3.73 29.77 13.94
N ALA A 139 4.81 29.51 14.69
CA ALA A 139 6.17 29.54 14.17
C ALA A 139 6.43 28.45 13.11
N ALA A 140 5.93 27.23 13.32
CA ALA A 140 6.05 26.14 12.35
C ALA A 140 5.20 26.41 11.09
N GLN A 141 4.00 26.98 11.25
CA GLN A 141 3.17 27.42 10.12
C GLN A 141 3.84 28.54 9.32
N ALA A 142 4.45 29.53 9.98
CA ALA A 142 5.21 30.60 9.32
C ALA A 142 6.45 30.07 8.59
N ALA A 143 7.16 29.08 9.16
CA ALA A 143 8.27 28.42 8.48
C ALA A 143 7.81 27.65 7.23
N ALA A 144 6.67 26.96 7.30
CA ALA A 144 6.07 26.27 6.16
C ALA A 144 5.59 27.25 5.07
N ALA A 145 5.06 28.40 5.46
CA ALA A 145 4.69 29.49 4.55
C ALA A 145 5.91 29.99 3.78
N LYS A 146 7.00 30.31 4.50
CA LYS A 146 8.27 30.75 3.93
C LYS A 146 8.88 29.71 2.99
N ALA A 147 8.84 28.43 3.35
CA ALA A 147 9.34 27.36 2.48
C ALA A 147 8.48 27.19 1.21
N SER A 148 7.18 27.46 1.31
CA SER A 148 6.25 27.39 0.17
C SER A 148 6.42 28.57 -0.79
N SER A 149 6.63 29.79 -0.28
CA SER A 149 6.87 30.99 -1.10
C SER A 149 8.21 30.94 -1.83
N LEU A 150 9.28 30.49 -1.16
CA LEU A 150 10.60 30.29 -1.80
C LEU A 150 10.55 29.37 -3.02
N ARG A 151 9.62 28.40 -3.05
CA ARG A 151 9.45 27.48 -4.17
C ARG A 151 8.59 28.02 -5.32
N ARG A 152 7.78 29.05 -5.07
CA ARG A 152 6.90 29.66 -6.08
C ARG A 152 7.50 30.90 -6.73
N GLY A 153 8.59 31.43 -6.20
CA GLY A 153 9.30 32.56 -6.81
C GLY A 153 8.66 33.93 -6.60
N GLU A 154 7.53 34.05 -5.88
CA GLU A 154 6.78 35.31 -5.71
C GLU A 154 6.04 35.45 -4.36
N ASN A 155 5.62 36.70 -4.08
CA ASN A 155 4.90 37.21 -2.90
C ASN A 155 3.43 36.74 -2.78
N THR A 156 3.10 35.50 -3.17
CA THR A 156 1.76 34.99 -2.87
C THR A 156 1.61 34.72 -1.39
N ASN A 157 0.70 35.45 -0.76
CA ASN A 157 0.35 35.25 0.64
C ASN A 157 -0.51 33.98 0.74
N ILE A 158 0.15 32.82 0.85
CA ILE A 158 -0.53 31.54 1.03
C ILE A 158 -1.03 31.46 2.46
N ASP A 159 -2.34 31.39 2.64
CA ASP A 159 -2.94 31.03 3.92
C ASP A 159 -2.65 29.56 4.22
N ILE A 160 -1.54 29.31 4.92
CA ILE A 160 -1.12 27.96 5.32
C ILE A 160 -2.10 27.33 6.29
N ALA A 161 -2.81 28.13 7.10
CA ALA A 161 -3.78 27.59 8.04
C ALA A 161 -4.95 26.98 7.25
N GLU A 162 -5.51 27.72 6.30
CA GLU A 162 -6.59 27.21 5.44
C GLU A 162 -6.12 26.08 4.52
N ASP A 163 -4.93 26.18 3.92
CA ASP A 163 -4.33 25.09 3.12
C ASP A 163 -4.21 23.80 3.94
N SER A 164 -3.69 23.89 5.17
CA SER A 164 -3.52 22.72 6.06
C SER A 164 -4.85 22.10 6.47
N LYS A 165 -5.87 22.92 6.74
CA LYS A 165 -7.21 22.48 7.10
C LYS A 165 -7.85 21.74 5.93
N CYS A 166 -7.78 22.30 4.73
CA CYS A 166 -8.30 21.68 3.52
C CYS A 166 -7.63 20.32 3.23
N HIS A 167 -6.30 20.25 3.35
CA HIS A 167 -5.57 18.97 3.22
C HIS A 167 -6.03 17.94 4.25
N ASN A 168 -6.21 18.35 5.52
CA ASN A 168 -6.70 17.45 6.56
C ASN A 168 -8.12 16.93 6.23
N GLU A 169 -9.04 17.82 5.85
CA GLU A 169 -10.42 17.46 5.50
C GLU A 169 -10.49 16.47 4.33
N GLN A 170 -9.70 16.69 3.27
CA GLN A 170 -9.66 15.83 2.09
C GLN A 170 -9.11 14.43 2.41
N LEU A 171 -8.05 14.34 3.23
CA LEU A 171 -7.49 13.06 3.64
C LEU A 171 -8.41 12.29 4.61
N VAL A 172 -9.13 13.01 5.47
CA VAL A 172 -10.18 12.44 6.32
C VAL A 172 -11.28 11.85 5.42
N ARG A 173 -11.82 12.64 4.49
CA ARG A 173 -12.83 12.20 3.50
C ARG A 173 -12.44 10.92 2.75
N CYS A 174 -11.19 10.84 2.26
CA CYS A 174 -10.66 9.64 1.63
C CYS A 174 -10.71 8.44 2.57
N THR A 175 -10.20 8.62 3.80
CA THR A 175 -10.14 7.55 4.81
C THR A 175 -11.53 7.09 5.22
N GLU A 176 -12.48 8.00 5.39
CA GLU A 176 -13.85 7.68 5.77
C GLU A 176 -14.61 6.92 4.69
N SER A 177 -14.35 7.26 3.43
CA SER A 177 -14.93 6.55 2.28
C SER A 177 -14.40 5.12 2.19
N LEU A 178 -13.09 4.94 2.33
CA LEU A 178 -12.47 3.62 2.33
C LEU A 178 -12.90 2.79 3.54
N ALA A 179 -13.04 3.40 4.73
CA ALA A 179 -13.42 2.71 5.97
C ALA A 179 -14.80 2.05 5.90
N LYS A 180 -15.63 2.41 4.92
CA LYS A 180 -16.89 1.70 4.62
C LYS A 180 -16.67 0.33 3.98
N ASN A 181 -15.42 -0.07 3.72
CA ASN A 181 -15.00 -1.30 3.05
C ASN A 181 -15.74 -1.53 1.72
N PRO A 182 -15.68 -0.56 0.78
CA PRO A 182 -16.43 -0.66 -0.47
C PRO A 182 -15.94 -1.85 -1.31
N THR A 183 -16.88 -2.51 -1.99
CA THR A 183 -16.56 -3.66 -2.86
C THR A 183 -15.54 -3.29 -3.94
N SER A 184 -15.54 -2.04 -4.41
CA SER A 184 -14.56 -1.55 -5.39
C SER A 184 -13.12 -1.57 -4.89
N ALA A 185 -12.89 -1.47 -3.57
CA ALA A 185 -11.56 -1.57 -2.98
C ALA A 185 -11.17 -3.00 -2.64
N THR A 186 -12.15 -3.86 -2.31
CA THR A 186 -11.91 -5.18 -1.70
C THR A 186 -12.04 -6.36 -2.68
N SER A 187 -12.73 -6.18 -3.81
CA SER A 187 -12.96 -7.25 -4.79
C SER A 187 -11.83 -7.45 -5.80
N ASN A 188 -10.91 -6.49 -5.92
CA ASN A 188 -9.84 -6.51 -6.91
C ASN A 188 -8.46 -6.38 -6.23
N PRO A 189 -7.47 -7.21 -6.60
CA PRO A 189 -6.16 -7.20 -5.94
C PRO A 189 -5.38 -5.89 -6.16
N PHE A 190 -5.48 -5.24 -7.32
CA PHE A 190 -4.82 -3.94 -7.57
C PHE A 190 -5.39 -2.84 -6.67
N SER A 191 -6.72 -2.75 -6.61
CA SER A 191 -7.40 -1.76 -5.77
C SER A 191 -7.10 -1.98 -4.28
N LEU A 192 -7.07 -3.25 -3.84
CA LEU A 192 -6.72 -3.60 -2.47
C LEU A 192 -5.26 -3.25 -2.15
N ALA A 193 -4.31 -3.62 -3.02
CA ALA A 193 -2.90 -3.32 -2.85
C ALA A 193 -2.67 -1.80 -2.78
N GLN A 194 -3.32 -1.04 -3.66
CA GLN A 194 -3.18 0.41 -3.69
C GLN A 194 -3.87 1.09 -2.50
N MET A 195 -4.97 0.54 -1.98
CA MET A 195 -5.56 0.96 -0.71
C MET A 195 -4.59 0.71 0.46
N CYS A 196 -3.91 -0.43 0.48
CA CYS A 196 -2.88 -0.71 1.48
C CYS A 196 -1.70 0.27 1.39
N ARG A 197 -1.22 0.58 0.18
CA ARG A 197 -0.20 1.62 -0.06
C ARG A 197 -0.65 2.98 0.47
N PHE A 198 -1.90 3.37 0.22
CA PHE A 198 -2.48 4.58 0.77
C PHE A 198 -2.40 4.58 2.31
N ILE A 199 -2.91 3.55 2.97
CA ILE A 199 -2.87 3.41 4.43
C ILE A 199 -1.43 3.51 4.95
N GLY A 200 -0.51 2.76 4.34
CA GLY A 200 0.90 2.72 4.73
C GLY A 200 1.62 4.05 4.57
N LYS A 201 1.38 4.79 3.48
CA LYS A 201 1.97 6.11 3.22
C LYS A 201 1.41 7.18 4.16
N TYR A 202 0.14 7.09 4.54
CA TYR A 202 -0.53 8.03 5.44
C TYR A 202 -0.50 7.63 6.93
N ALA A 203 0.21 6.57 7.30
CA ALA A 203 0.33 6.11 8.70
C ALA A 203 0.78 7.20 9.68
N ASN A 204 1.73 8.06 9.29
CA ASN A 204 2.16 9.18 10.14
C ASN A 204 1.06 10.25 10.29
N PHE A 205 0.24 10.47 9.25
CA PHE A 205 -0.90 11.36 9.33
C PHE A 205 -1.94 10.83 10.33
N TYR A 206 -2.30 9.55 10.26
CA TYR A 206 -3.23 8.93 11.22
C TYR A 206 -2.77 9.06 12.67
N SER A 207 -1.49 8.82 12.94
CA SER A 207 -0.94 8.86 14.31
C SER A 207 -0.94 10.25 14.96
N LYS A 208 -1.01 11.31 14.16
CA LYS A 208 -0.84 12.71 14.61
C LYS A 208 -2.00 13.61 14.24
N SER A 209 -3.01 13.08 13.55
CA SER A 209 -4.17 13.84 13.11
C SER A 209 -4.94 14.35 14.33
N PRO A 210 -5.46 15.60 14.29
CA PRO A 210 -6.41 16.07 15.30
C PRO A 210 -7.74 15.33 15.26
N THR A 211 -8.09 14.71 14.14
CA THR A 211 -9.42 14.15 13.92
C THR A 211 -9.65 12.95 14.84
N PRO A 212 -10.60 13.03 15.78
CA PRO A 212 -10.85 11.94 16.73
C PRO A 212 -11.19 10.62 16.01
N GLY A 213 -10.60 9.51 16.47
CA GLY A 213 -10.86 8.18 15.93
C GLY A 213 -10.24 7.90 14.56
N LEU A 214 -9.51 8.83 13.95
CA LEU A 214 -8.93 8.61 12.62
C LEU A 214 -7.84 7.52 12.63
N LEU A 215 -7.06 7.43 13.71
CA LEU A 215 -6.10 6.33 13.90
C LEU A 215 -6.80 4.97 13.97
N ASP A 216 -7.94 4.89 14.67
CA ASP A 216 -8.72 3.66 14.79
C ASP A 216 -9.27 3.23 13.43
N LYS A 217 -9.81 4.18 12.63
CA LYS A 217 -10.25 3.91 11.25
C LYS A 217 -9.11 3.41 10.37
N GLY A 218 -7.93 4.03 10.45
CA GLY A 218 -6.74 3.61 9.71
C GLY A 218 -6.25 2.22 10.12
N ALA A 219 -6.30 1.89 11.41
CA ALA A 219 -5.93 0.59 11.94
C ALA A 219 -6.91 -0.51 11.55
N GLU A 220 -8.23 -0.24 11.64
CA GLU A 220 -9.28 -1.14 11.20
C GLU A 220 -9.16 -1.43 9.70
N LEU A 221 -8.99 -0.39 8.89
CA LEU A 221 -8.73 -0.53 7.46
C LEU A 221 -7.52 -1.41 7.18
N SER A 222 -6.40 -1.17 7.87
CA SER A 222 -5.17 -1.95 7.69
C SER A 222 -5.37 -3.42 8.05
N LEU A 223 -6.05 -3.70 9.16
CA LEU A 223 -6.29 -5.05 9.64
C LEU A 223 -7.28 -5.82 8.76
N ASN A 224 -8.38 -5.16 8.34
CA ASN A 224 -9.36 -5.75 7.43
C ASN A 224 -8.72 -6.09 6.09
N SER A 225 -7.91 -5.16 5.56
CA SER A 225 -7.18 -5.38 4.30
C SER A 225 -6.19 -6.52 4.40
N PHE A 226 -5.46 -6.63 5.52
CA PHE A 226 -4.55 -7.74 5.79
C PHE A 226 -5.28 -9.09 5.86
N ASN A 227 -6.36 -9.16 6.63
CA ASN A 227 -7.17 -10.38 6.75
C ASN A 227 -7.76 -10.81 5.40
N LEU A 228 -8.21 -9.85 4.60
CA LEU A 228 -8.77 -10.08 3.28
C LEU A 228 -7.69 -10.53 2.28
N ALA A 229 -6.54 -9.86 2.26
CA ALA A 229 -5.40 -10.25 1.43
C ALA A 229 -4.99 -11.71 1.73
N PHE A 230 -4.90 -12.05 3.01
CA PHE A 230 -4.59 -13.41 3.45
C PHE A 230 -5.66 -14.43 3.07
N SER A 231 -6.95 -14.13 3.24
CA SER A 231 -8.02 -15.13 3.02
C SER A 231 -8.43 -15.30 1.56
N THR A 232 -8.30 -14.25 0.75
CA THR A 232 -8.92 -14.18 -0.58
C THR A 232 -7.88 -14.23 -1.70
N PHE A 233 -6.73 -13.59 -1.51
CA PHE A 233 -5.73 -13.40 -2.57
C PHE A 233 -4.46 -14.25 -2.39
N LEU A 234 -4.38 -15.02 -1.30
CA LEU A 234 -3.28 -15.95 -1.03
C LEU A 234 -3.46 -17.35 -1.66
N ASP A 235 -4.65 -17.65 -2.20
CA ASP A 235 -4.97 -18.93 -2.85
C ASP A 235 -4.77 -18.86 -4.38
N GLU A 236 -4.48 -20.03 -5.00
CA GLU A 236 -4.22 -20.23 -6.43
C GLU A 236 -5.28 -19.63 -7.39
N LYS A 237 -6.47 -19.30 -6.89
CA LYS A 237 -7.52 -18.60 -7.65
C LYS A 237 -7.11 -17.18 -8.07
N ALA A 238 -6.06 -16.61 -7.49
CA ALA A 238 -5.50 -15.31 -7.88
C ALA A 238 -4.36 -15.41 -8.92
N SER A 239 -3.91 -16.62 -9.30
CA SER A 239 -2.73 -16.85 -10.15
C SER A 239 -2.73 -16.06 -11.46
N GLY A 240 -3.87 -15.94 -12.14
CA GLY A 240 -3.97 -15.18 -13.39
C GLY A 240 -3.72 -13.67 -13.27
N PHE A 241 -3.89 -13.09 -12.07
CA PHE A 241 -3.56 -11.68 -11.81
C PHE A 241 -2.18 -11.52 -11.17
N MET A 242 -1.77 -12.47 -10.34
CA MET A 242 -0.55 -12.36 -9.53
C MET A 242 0.73 -12.44 -10.37
N ASP A 243 0.73 -13.19 -11.48
CA ASP A 243 1.91 -13.30 -12.36
C ASP A 243 2.21 -11.98 -13.11
N GLU A 244 1.19 -11.16 -13.35
CA GLU A 244 1.32 -9.84 -14.01
C GLU A 244 1.54 -8.71 -12.98
N MET A 245 1.25 -8.95 -11.70
CA MET A 245 1.37 -7.97 -10.63
C MET A 245 2.79 -7.91 -10.06
N SER A 246 3.44 -6.77 -10.23
CA SER A 246 4.61 -6.36 -9.44
C SER A 246 4.30 -6.09 -7.96
N ILE A 247 3.02 -5.91 -7.61
CA ILE A 247 2.56 -5.52 -6.27
C ILE A 247 1.72 -6.63 -5.65
N SER A 248 2.22 -7.26 -4.58
CA SER A 248 1.45 -8.23 -3.81
C SER A 248 0.48 -7.50 -2.85
N PRO A 249 -0.85 -7.75 -2.91
CA PRO A 249 -1.80 -7.18 -1.95
C PRO A 249 -1.46 -7.55 -0.50
N PHE A 250 -0.92 -8.75 -0.29
CA PHE A 250 -0.50 -9.20 1.03
C PHE A 250 0.73 -8.41 1.52
N ALA A 251 1.74 -8.24 0.67
CA ALA A 251 2.96 -7.49 1.01
C ALA A 251 2.65 -6.03 1.38
N GLU A 252 1.76 -5.41 0.61
CA GLU A 252 1.33 -4.03 0.89
C GLU A 252 0.49 -3.95 2.17
N ALA A 253 -0.39 -4.93 2.43
CA ALA A 253 -1.16 -4.97 3.67
C ALA A 253 -0.28 -5.18 4.91
N ALA A 254 0.71 -6.08 4.82
CA ALA A 254 1.72 -6.30 5.85
C ALA A 254 2.53 -5.02 6.14
N THR A 255 2.97 -4.33 5.09
CA THR A 255 3.68 -3.05 5.18
C THR A 255 2.82 -1.95 5.78
N ALA A 256 1.55 -1.85 5.37
CA ALA A 256 0.59 -0.90 5.92
C ALA A 256 0.38 -1.12 7.42
N LEU A 257 0.15 -2.38 7.82
CA LEU A 257 -0.06 -2.75 9.23
C LEU A 257 1.18 -2.44 10.06
N ARG A 258 2.37 -2.84 9.59
CA ARG A 258 3.64 -2.48 10.23
C ARG A 258 3.74 -0.97 10.46
N ASN A 259 3.46 -0.17 9.42
CA ASN A 259 3.61 1.27 9.49
C ASN A 259 2.62 1.88 10.50
N ILE A 260 1.37 1.43 10.55
CA ILE A 260 0.37 1.89 11.54
C ILE A 260 0.84 1.55 12.97
N LEU A 261 1.18 0.29 13.22
CA LEU A 261 1.63 -0.17 14.55
C LEU A 261 2.88 0.58 15.01
N SER A 262 3.81 0.81 14.10
CA SER A 262 5.07 1.51 14.35
C SER A 262 4.91 2.98 14.74
N ARG A 263 3.82 3.64 14.34
CA ARG A 263 3.62 5.07 14.56
C ARG A 263 2.92 5.37 15.88
N SER A 264 2.13 4.45 16.39
CA SER A 264 1.38 4.60 17.64
C SER A 264 1.41 3.34 18.51
N PRO A 265 2.58 2.78 18.85
CA PRO A 265 2.68 1.47 19.52
C PRO A 265 1.94 1.43 20.86
N ALA A 266 1.99 2.50 21.65
CA ALA A 266 1.28 2.59 22.93
C ALA A 266 -0.26 2.52 22.79
N HIS A 267 -0.81 2.96 21.65
CA HIS A 267 -2.25 2.85 21.39
C HIS A 267 -2.70 1.40 21.23
N PHE A 268 -1.82 0.56 20.65
CA PHE A 268 -2.06 -0.85 20.38
C PHE A 268 -1.59 -1.78 21.51
N ALA A 269 -0.93 -1.26 22.54
CA ALA A 269 -0.50 -2.01 23.73
C ALA A 269 -1.66 -2.38 24.68
N LYS A 270 -2.91 -2.30 24.21
CA LYS A 270 -4.12 -2.66 24.97
C LYS A 270 -4.39 -4.17 24.82
N PRO A 271 -4.92 -4.86 25.85
CA PRO A 271 -5.16 -6.31 25.79
C PRO A 271 -5.99 -6.77 24.59
N GLN A 272 -7.04 -6.02 24.24
CA GLN A 272 -7.88 -6.33 23.08
C GLN A 272 -7.12 -6.26 21.75
N ALA A 273 -6.30 -5.21 21.57
CA ALA A 273 -5.50 -5.03 20.37
C ALA A 273 -4.41 -6.11 20.26
N LEU A 274 -3.74 -6.43 21.38
CA LEU A 274 -2.76 -7.53 21.42
C LEU A 274 -3.38 -8.89 21.08
N SER A 275 -4.59 -9.18 21.57
CA SER A 275 -5.31 -10.41 21.25
C SER A 275 -5.59 -10.55 19.75
N VAL A 276 -6.04 -9.46 19.12
CA VAL A 276 -6.30 -9.43 17.67
C VAL A 276 -5.01 -9.58 16.87
N LEU A 277 -3.93 -8.88 17.26
CA LEU A 277 -2.62 -9.00 16.60
C LEU A 277 -2.02 -10.40 16.75
N GLY A 278 -2.11 -10.99 17.94
CA GLY A 278 -1.69 -12.36 18.21
C GLY A 278 -2.47 -13.36 17.37
N SER A 279 -3.79 -13.23 17.30
CA SER A 279 -4.64 -14.10 16.47
C SER A 279 -4.31 -13.98 14.99
N GLY A 280 -4.04 -12.76 14.50
CA GLY A 280 -3.61 -12.51 13.13
C GLY A 280 -2.25 -13.15 12.82
N TRP A 281 -1.31 -13.09 13.77
CA TRP A 281 0.00 -13.74 13.66
C TRP A 281 -0.11 -15.27 13.66
N GLU A 282 -0.86 -15.85 14.59
CA GLU A 282 -1.12 -17.30 14.66
C GLU A 282 -1.78 -17.84 13.38
N LYS A 283 -2.66 -17.04 12.77
CA LYS A 283 -3.32 -17.39 11.50
C LYS A 283 -2.33 -17.64 10.36
N LEU A 284 -1.18 -16.95 10.36
CA LEU A 284 -0.13 -17.15 9.35
C LEU A 284 0.46 -18.56 9.41
N TYR A 285 0.38 -19.24 10.55
CA TYR A 285 0.91 -20.58 10.78
C TYR A 285 -0.18 -21.67 10.80
N SER A 286 -1.45 -21.28 10.75
CA SER A 286 -2.58 -22.18 10.99
C SER A 286 -2.89 -23.16 9.83
N SER A 287 -2.41 -22.91 8.61
CA SER A 287 -2.60 -23.84 7.49
C SER A 287 -1.28 -24.44 7.01
N ALA A 288 -1.31 -25.74 6.71
CA ALA A 288 -0.20 -26.47 6.10
C ALA A 288 -0.02 -25.98 4.65
N GLY A 289 0.66 -24.85 4.47
CA GLY A 289 0.94 -24.23 3.17
C GLY A 289 0.94 -22.70 3.18
N SER A 290 0.35 -22.03 4.18
CA SER A 290 0.34 -20.56 4.24
C SER A 290 1.74 -19.95 4.36
N THR A 291 2.60 -20.57 5.17
CA THR A 291 3.98 -20.10 5.41
C THR A 291 4.90 -20.28 4.20
N GLU A 292 4.56 -21.17 3.28
CA GLU A 292 5.31 -21.39 2.02
C GLU A 292 4.87 -20.41 0.92
N ARG A 293 3.66 -19.85 1.03
CA ARG A 293 3.11 -18.88 0.08
C ARG A 293 3.39 -17.42 0.43
N ILE A 294 3.85 -17.17 1.65
CA ILE A 294 4.14 -15.83 2.16
C ILE A 294 5.65 -15.63 2.22
N ASN A 295 6.11 -14.59 1.53
CA ASN A 295 7.50 -14.16 1.57
C ASN A 295 7.94 -13.85 3.00
N ILE A 296 9.19 -14.16 3.31
CA ILE A 296 9.72 -13.97 4.66
C ILE A 296 9.75 -12.48 5.04
N GLU A 297 10.03 -11.60 4.08
CA GLU A 297 10.03 -10.15 4.25
C GLU A 297 8.67 -9.60 4.70
N ASP A 298 7.57 -10.19 4.22
CA ASP A 298 6.22 -9.76 4.61
C ASP A 298 5.90 -10.18 6.05
N ARG A 299 6.35 -11.38 6.46
CA ARG A 299 6.24 -11.85 7.85
C ARG A 299 7.09 -11.02 8.79
N GLU A 300 8.31 -10.67 8.38
CA GLU A 300 9.19 -9.76 9.12
C GLU A 300 8.55 -8.38 9.29
N ALA A 301 7.88 -7.86 8.26
CA ALA A 301 7.20 -6.58 8.37
C ALA A 301 6.14 -6.59 9.48
N ILE A 302 5.31 -7.64 9.53
CA ILE A 302 4.27 -7.80 10.56
C ILE A 302 4.92 -7.99 11.93
N CYS A 303 5.88 -8.92 12.05
CA CYS A 303 6.60 -9.20 13.28
C CYS A 303 7.25 -7.93 13.84
N SER A 304 7.94 -7.14 13.01
CA SER A 304 8.54 -5.87 13.40
C SER A 304 7.51 -4.86 13.92
N GLY A 305 6.33 -4.79 13.29
CA GLY A 305 5.22 -3.97 13.76
C GLY A 305 4.73 -4.40 15.15
N ILE A 306 4.51 -5.70 15.36
CA ILE A 306 4.07 -6.26 16.65
C ILE A 306 5.14 -6.06 17.72
N CYS A 307 6.42 -6.31 17.44
CA CYS A 307 7.54 -6.10 18.37
C CYS A 307 7.61 -4.66 18.87
N ARG A 308 7.31 -3.66 18.03
CA ARG A 308 7.23 -2.25 18.48
C ARG A 308 6.08 -2.00 19.44
N VAL A 309 4.95 -2.68 19.28
CA VAL A 309 3.83 -2.63 20.23
C VAL A 309 4.22 -3.30 21.54
N LEU A 310 4.86 -4.47 21.48
CA LEU A 310 5.32 -5.18 22.68
C LEU A 310 6.36 -4.36 23.46
N ALA A 311 7.26 -3.67 22.78
CA ALA A 311 8.23 -2.77 23.40
C ALA A 311 7.59 -1.57 24.13
N ALA A 312 6.32 -1.24 23.84
CA ALA A 312 5.57 -0.21 24.55
C ALA A 312 4.82 -0.73 25.78
N LEU A 313 4.86 -2.05 26.05
CA LEU A 313 4.25 -2.63 27.25
C LEU A 313 5.10 -2.36 28.50
N PRO A 314 4.50 -2.46 29.70
CA PRO A 314 5.24 -2.53 30.96
C PRO A 314 6.28 -3.68 30.96
N PRO A 315 7.48 -3.50 31.54
CA PRO A 315 8.55 -4.51 31.51
C PRO A 315 8.18 -5.88 32.08
N ASP A 316 7.27 -5.93 33.05
CA ASP A 316 6.76 -7.16 33.66
C ASP A 316 5.94 -8.03 32.69
N GLN A 317 5.44 -7.46 31.60
CA GLN A 317 4.65 -8.17 30.59
C GLN A 317 5.50 -8.66 29.41
N TRP A 318 6.75 -8.19 29.28
CA TRP A 318 7.57 -8.47 28.10
C TRP A 318 7.82 -9.96 27.88
N SER A 319 8.27 -10.68 28.92
CA SER A 319 8.60 -12.11 28.80
C SER A 319 7.42 -12.93 28.30
N THR A 320 6.24 -12.73 28.88
CA THR A 320 5.01 -13.43 28.49
C THR A 320 4.59 -13.08 27.07
N SER A 321 4.60 -11.79 26.71
CA SER A 321 4.15 -11.35 25.38
C SER A 321 5.11 -11.75 24.26
N VAL A 322 6.43 -11.68 24.50
CA VAL A 322 7.44 -12.14 23.54
C VAL A 322 7.36 -13.66 23.37
N SER A 323 7.19 -14.41 24.47
CA SER A 323 7.01 -15.87 24.39
C SER A 323 5.76 -16.24 23.59
N ALA A 324 4.65 -15.53 23.80
CA ALA A 324 3.42 -15.74 23.03
C ALA A 324 3.61 -15.43 21.53
N LEU A 325 4.36 -14.38 21.19
CA LEU A 325 4.70 -14.03 19.80
C LEU A 325 5.60 -15.07 19.13
N ALA A 326 6.59 -15.59 19.85
CA ALA A 326 7.57 -16.56 19.32
C ALA A 326 6.98 -17.97 19.16
N ARG A 327 5.96 -18.33 19.95
CA ARG A 327 5.39 -19.69 19.99
C ARG A 327 5.02 -20.26 18.62
N PRO A 328 4.26 -19.57 17.75
CA PRO A 328 3.90 -20.12 16.44
C PRO A 328 5.12 -20.41 15.54
N THR A 329 6.16 -19.58 15.62
CA THR A 329 7.42 -19.77 14.90
C THR A 329 8.21 -20.96 15.44
N ILE A 330 8.25 -21.14 16.77
CA ILE A 330 8.89 -22.29 17.41
C ILE A 330 8.17 -23.59 17.05
N GLU A 331 6.84 -23.63 17.14
CA GLU A 331 6.03 -24.79 16.75
C GLU A 331 6.22 -25.13 15.27
N CYS A 332 6.31 -24.11 14.40
CA CYS A 332 6.65 -24.29 12.99
C CYS A 332 8.04 -24.92 12.81
N LEU A 333 9.05 -24.43 13.53
CA LEU A 333 10.41 -24.96 13.49
C LEU A 333 10.48 -26.42 13.92
N GLU A 334 9.75 -26.83 14.97
CA GLU A 334 9.66 -28.23 15.40
C GLU A 334 9.11 -29.13 14.28
N ILE A 335 8.04 -28.69 13.61
CA ILE A 335 7.44 -29.40 12.47
C ILE A 335 8.42 -29.49 11.29
N VAL A 336 9.07 -28.38 10.95
CA VAL A 336 10.02 -28.29 9.81
C VAL A 336 11.27 -29.13 10.08
N THR A 337 11.77 -29.16 11.32
CA THR A 337 12.90 -30.01 11.73
C THR A 337 12.56 -31.48 11.57
N LYS A 338 11.38 -31.92 12.02
CA LYS A 338 10.93 -33.29 11.82
C LYS A 338 10.83 -33.66 10.33
N LYS A 339 10.31 -32.76 9.50
CA LYS A 339 10.26 -32.95 8.04
C LYS A 339 11.66 -33.08 7.43
N ALA A 340 12.63 -32.31 7.93
CA ALA A 340 14.02 -32.38 7.46
C ALA A 340 14.63 -33.75 7.79
N ASP A 341 14.41 -34.26 9.00
CA ASP A 341 14.86 -35.58 9.42
C ASP A 341 14.25 -36.69 8.54
N ASP A 342 12.94 -36.64 8.31
CA ASP A 342 12.23 -37.59 7.45
C ASP A 342 12.76 -37.56 6.00
N ALA A 343 12.96 -36.36 5.43
CA ALA A 343 13.52 -36.18 4.09
C ALA A 343 14.96 -36.68 3.99
N LEU A 344 15.76 -36.49 5.03
CA LEU A 344 17.15 -36.95 5.10
C LEU A 344 17.22 -38.48 5.18
N ILE A 345 16.32 -39.13 5.92
CA ILE A 345 16.18 -40.59 5.95
C ILE A 345 15.76 -41.11 4.57
N ALA A 346 14.80 -40.45 3.91
CA ALA A 346 14.35 -40.82 2.56
C ALA A 346 15.49 -40.72 1.53
N THR A 347 16.21 -39.60 1.53
CA THR A 347 17.37 -39.36 0.63
C THR A 347 18.47 -40.40 0.81
N ARG A 348 18.69 -40.88 2.05
CA ARG A 348 19.67 -41.95 2.33
C ARG A 348 19.23 -43.33 1.85
N ARG A 349 17.93 -43.58 1.71
CA ARG A 349 17.36 -44.86 1.26
C ARG A 349 17.18 -44.90 -0.26
N ALA A 350 16.95 -43.76 -0.89
CA ALA A 350 16.85 -43.64 -2.33
C ALA A 350 18.25 -43.56 -2.98
N THR A 351 18.49 -44.37 -4.01
CA THR A 351 19.62 -44.18 -4.92
C THR A 351 19.35 -42.95 -5.79
N SER A 352 19.69 -41.76 -5.26
CA SER A 352 19.78 -40.47 -5.96
C SER A 352 18.58 -40.11 -6.85
N SER A 353 17.43 -39.83 -6.26
CA SER A 353 16.37 -39.09 -6.98
C SER A 353 16.62 -37.58 -6.81
N SER A 354 16.48 -36.80 -7.90
CA SER A 354 16.60 -35.34 -7.88
C SER A 354 15.53 -34.67 -7.00
N ASP A 355 14.40 -35.35 -6.81
CA ASP A 355 13.22 -34.81 -6.14
C ASP A 355 13.37 -34.82 -4.60
N ASP A 356 14.05 -35.82 -4.05
CA ASP A 356 14.33 -35.90 -2.61
C ASP A 356 15.26 -34.77 -2.14
N PHE A 357 16.26 -34.43 -2.97
CA PHE A 357 17.18 -33.32 -2.68
C PHE A 357 16.48 -31.96 -2.79
N ALA A 358 15.62 -31.75 -3.79
CA ALA A 358 14.83 -30.53 -3.94
C ALA A 358 13.89 -30.33 -2.73
N THR A 359 13.28 -31.42 -2.24
CA THR A 359 12.45 -31.41 -1.04
C THR A 359 13.24 -31.01 0.20
N LEU A 360 14.43 -31.60 0.41
CA LEU A 360 15.32 -31.26 1.52
C LEU A 360 15.74 -29.78 1.48
N MET A 361 16.12 -29.26 0.31
CA MET A 361 16.51 -27.86 0.14
C MET A 361 15.35 -26.89 0.43
N SER A 362 14.13 -27.24 0.02
CA SER A 362 12.92 -26.48 0.34
C SER A 362 12.67 -26.42 1.85
N VAL A 363 12.79 -27.56 2.55
CA VAL A 363 12.64 -27.65 4.01
C VAL A 363 13.72 -26.83 4.74
N LEU A 364 14.98 -26.92 4.32
CA LEU A 364 16.09 -26.16 4.91
C LEU A 364 15.91 -24.64 4.70
N THR A 365 15.46 -24.23 3.52
CA THR A 365 15.14 -22.82 3.23
C THR A 365 14.04 -22.31 4.16
N ARG A 366 12.98 -23.11 4.35
CA ARG A 366 11.90 -22.79 5.29
C ARG A 366 12.43 -22.68 6.72
N MET A 367 13.28 -23.60 7.17
CA MET A 367 13.90 -23.55 8.50
C MET A 367 14.73 -22.27 8.71
N ALA A 368 15.55 -21.90 7.73
CA ALA A 368 16.34 -20.67 7.78
C ALA A 368 15.46 -19.42 7.90
N ASN A 369 14.33 -19.39 7.19
CA ASN A 369 13.36 -18.30 7.27
C ASN A 369 12.73 -18.19 8.66
N GLU A 370 12.33 -19.31 9.29
CA GLU A 370 11.76 -19.25 10.65
C GLU A 370 12.82 -18.86 11.70
N ILE A 371 14.07 -19.30 11.54
CA ILE A 371 15.19 -18.86 12.41
C ILE A 371 15.41 -17.36 12.29
N ARG A 372 15.29 -16.78 11.08
CA ARG A 372 15.44 -15.35 10.83
C ARG A 372 14.38 -14.49 11.54
N LEU A 373 13.19 -15.05 11.82
CA LEU A 373 12.11 -14.34 12.52
C LEU A 373 12.28 -14.32 14.05
N LEU A 374 13.02 -15.27 14.61
CA LEU A 374 13.38 -15.34 16.03
C LEU A 374 14.59 -14.43 16.32
#